data_AF-A0A8C4QAT7-F1
#
_entry.id   AF-A0A8C4QAT7-F1
#
_cell.length_a   1.000
_cell.length_b   1.000
_cell.length_c   1.000
_cell.angle_alpha   90.00
_cell.angle_beta   90.00
_cell.angle_gamma   90.00
#
_symmetry.space_group_name_H-M   'P 1'
#
loop_
_entity.id
_entity.type
_entity.pdbx_description
1 polymer ?
#
loop_
_entity_poly.entity_id
_entity_poly.type
_entity_poly.pdbx_seq_one_letter_code
_entity_poly.pdbx_strand_id
1 'polypeptide(L)'
;MASVRVAAIDNGLAFPFKHPDSWRACTVIVTSWEGEEVCSLRVSEAELRCLPADPFHWTWLPLAQVPFSPETCEMMLPTLSDPSFVHELEENLLRLFKEDKGFDRTTYENQMSVIRGQLLNLEKALHQGLSPFQLVQLPAVRMERNPAMETSHLPSFSPFQEVYTQNFRRQKPFFSWW
;
A
#
# COMPACT_ATOMS: atom_id res chain seq x y z
N MET A 1 -6.17 33.40 -14.36
CA MET A 1 -6.88 32.27 -13.71
C MET A 1 -6.42 32.17 -12.27
N ALA A 2 -7.32 31.83 -11.34
CA ALA A 2 -6.97 31.60 -9.95
C ALA A 2 -6.27 30.23 -9.82
N SER A 3 -5.19 30.17 -9.04
CA SER A 3 -4.50 28.93 -8.71
C SER A 3 -5.08 28.37 -7.41
N VAL A 4 -5.44 27.08 -7.40
CA VAL A 4 -5.93 26.36 -6.22
C VAL A 4 -4.82 25.46 -5.69
N ARG A 5 -4.68 25.36 -4.36
CA ARG A 5 -3.71 24.50 -3.68
C ARG A 5 -4.39 23.71 -2.57
N VAL A 6 -3.86 22.52 -2.28
CA VAL A 6 -4.31 21.63 -1.20
C VAL A 6 -3.21 21.53 -0.14
N ALA A 7 -3.58 21.40 1.13
CA ALA A 7 -2.67 21.13 2.24
C ALA A 7 -3.20 19.93 3.05
N ALA A 8 -2.35 18.93 3.26
CA ALA A 8 -2.65 17.77 4.10
C ALA A 8 -2.17 18.04 5.53
N ILE A 9 -3.12 18.28 6.44
CA ILE A 9 -2.89 18.55 7.87
C ILE A 9 -3.34 17.35 8.70
N ASP A 10 -2.95 17.32 9.97
CA ASP A 10 -3.37 16.31 10.95
C ASP A 10 -2.97 14.86 10.59
N ASN A 11 -1.66 14.64 10.39
CA ASN A 11 -1.09 13.33 10.02
C ASN A 11 -0.67 12.47 11.24
N GLY A 12 -1.17 12.78 12.44
CA GLY A 12 -0.71 12.18 13.70
C GLY A 12 -1.11 10.71 13.91
N LEU A 13 -2.06 10.20 13.12
CA LEU A 13 -2.55 8.82 13.17
C LEU A 13 -2.05 7.97 11.98
N ALA A 14 -0.95 8.38 11.35
CA ALA A 14 -0.28 7.63 10.29
C ALA A 14 0.62 6.50 10.84
N PHE A 15 1.22 5.72 9.94
CA PHE A 15 2.21 4.66 10.24
C PHE A 15 1.72 3.52 11.16
N PRO A 16 0.64 2.79 10.79
CA PRO A 16 0.18 1.66 11.58
C PRO A 16 1.15 0.47 11.46
N PHE A 17 1.34 -0.27 12.56
CA PHE A 17 2.16 -1.49 12.57
C PHE A 17 1.44 -2.70 11.95
N LYS A 18 0.13 -2.60 11.68
CA LYS A 18 -0.66 -3.57 10.93
C LYS A 18 -1.82 -2.93 10.20
N HIS A 19 -2.27 -3.57 9.12
CA HIS A 19 -3.56 -3.22 8.50
C HIS A 19 -4.70 -3.43 9.52
N PRO A 20 -5.75 -2.58 9.52
CA PRO A 20 -6.90 -2.75 10.39
C PRO A 20 -7.57 -4.13 10.18
N ASP A 21 -8.02 -4.76 11.27
CA ASP A 21 -8.57 -6.12 11.20
C ASP A 21 -9.89 -6.20 10.40
N SER A 22 -10.63 -5.09 10.29
CA SER A 22 -11.92 -5.00 9.57
C SER A 22 -11.84 -4.11 8.34
N TRP A 23 -10.69 -4.09 7.66
CA TRP A 23 -10.44 -3.17 6.54
C TRP A 23 -11.29 -3.42 5.27
N ARG A 24 -12.12 -4.48 5.23
CA ARG A 24 -12.98 -4.82 4.08
C ARG A 24 -14.21 -5.62 4.49
N ALA A 25 -15.38 -5.01 4.43
CA ALA A 25 -16.65 -5.74 4.27
C ALA A 25 -17.18 -5.69 2.82
N CYS A 26 -16.38 -5.21 1.87
CA CYS A 26 -16.67 -5.37 0.44
C CYS A 26 -15.83 -6.50 -0.14
N THR A 27 -16.51 -7.51 -0.65
CA THR A 27 -15.91 -8.65 -1.32
C THR A 27 -15.50 -8.20 -2.73
N VAL A 28 -14.20 -8.02 -2.99
CA VAL A 28 -13.71 -7.89 -4.36
C VAL A 28 -13.58 -9.29 -4.93
N ILE A 29 -14.46 -9.67 -5.86
CA ILE A 29 -14.35 -10.95 -6.57
C ILE A 29 -13.32 -10.77 -7.69
N VAL A 30 -12.13 -11.33 -7.50
CA VAL A 30 -11.14 -11.46 -8.58
C VAL A 30 -11.58 -12.63 -9.47
N THR A 31 -11.99 -12.34 -10.71
CA THR A 31 -12.60 -13.34 -11.60
C THR A 31 -11.60 -14.13 -12.45
N SER A 32 -10.34 -13.67 -12.58
CA SER A 32 -9.28 -14.47 -13.19
C SER A 32 -7.88 -14.02 -12.79
N TRP A 33 -6.94 -14.97 -12.82
CA TRP A 33 -5.51 -14.78 -12.60
C TRP A 33 -4.77 -15.46 -13.76
N GLU A 34 -3.90 -14.74 -14.47
CA GLU A 34 -2.91 -15.33 -15.39
C GLU A 34 -1.53 -14.74 -15.03
N GLY A 35 -0.65 -15.55 -14.45
CA GLY A 35 0.68 -15.10 -13.99
C GLY A 35 0.64 -14.18 -12.75
N GLU A 36 1.57 -13.21 -12.69
CA GLU A 36 1.66 -12.18 -11.62
C GLU A 36 0.78 -10.92 -11.90
N GLU A 37 -0.01 -10.93 -12.97
CA GLU A 37 -0.88 -9.82 -13.35
C GLU A 37 -2.36 -10.10 -13.00
N VAL A 38 -3.06 -9.03 -12.61
CA VAL A 38 -4.51 -9.05 -12.38
C VAL A 38 -5.19 -8.64 -13.68
N CYS A 39 -5.76 -9.60 -14.41
CA CYS A 39 -6.30 -9.36 -15.76
C CYS A 39 -7.64 -8.62 -15.77
N SER A 40 -8.45 -8.73 -14.71
CA SER A 40 -9.69 -7.95 -14.59
C SER A 40 -10.20 -7.87 -13.15
N LEU A 41 -10.61 -6.67 -12.73
CA LEU A 41 -11.32 -6.42 -11.48
C LEU A 41 -12.79 -6.11 -11.84
N ARG A 42 -13.73 -6.94 -11.41
CA ARG A 42 -15.16 -6.60 -11.44
C ARG A 42 -15.61 -6.30 -10.01
N VAL A 43 -15.98 -5.05 -9.76
CA VAL A 43 -16.68 -4.66 -8.54
C VAL A 43 -18.17 -4.91 -8.79
N SER A 44 -18.79 -5.80 -8.02
CA SER A 44 -20.25 -5.98 -8.09
C SER A 44 -20.95 -4.77 -7.46
N GLU A 45 -21.78 -4.09 -8.26
CA GLU A 45 -22.58 -2.92 -7.84
C GLU A 45 -23.53 -3.21 -6.65
N ALA A 46 -23.83 -4.49 -6.39
CA ALA A 46 -24.86 -4.91 -5.45
C ALA A 46 -24.46 -4.84 -3.95
N GLU A 47 -23.19 -4.62 -3.60
CA GLU A 47 -22.71 -4.61 -2.20
C GLU A 47 -22.22 -3.24 -1.70
N LEU A 48 -22.53 -2.15 -2.43
CA LEU A 48 -22.15 -0.77 -2.11
C LEU A 48 -22.73 -0.18 -0.80
N ARG A 49 -23.43 -0.97 0.03
CA ARG A 49 -24.17 -0.47 1.21
C ARG A 49 -23.58 -0.82 2.57
N CYS A 50 -22.51 -1.60 2.64
CA CYS A 50 -21.89 -1.95 3.92
C CYS A 50 -20.36 -1.83 3.86
N LEU A 51 -19.83 -0.62 3.74
CA LEU A 51 -18.43 -0.36 4.07
C LEU A 51 -18.37 0.12 5.53
N PRO A 52 -17.95 -0.71 6.51
CA PRO A 52 -17.49 -0.17 7.79
C PRO A 52 -16.37 0.81 7.48
N ALA A 53 -16.48 2.01 8.07
CA ALA A 53 -15.54 3.14 8.01
C ALA A 53 -14.31 2.90 7.11
N ASP A 54 -14.43 3.26 5.83
CA ASP A 54 -13.25 3.38 4.96
C ASP A 54 -12.34 4.44 5.61
N PRO A 55 -11.10 4.09 6.00
CA PRO A 55 -10.20 5.04 6.67
C PRO A 55 -9.85 6.23 5.76
N PHE A 56 -10.07 6.11 4.45
CA PHE A 56 -9.76 7.15 3.48
C PHE A 56 -11.05 7.84 2.99
N HIS A 57 -11.60 8.77 3.76
CA HIS A 57 -12.87 9.44 3.42
C HIS A 57 -12.92 10.10 2.03
N TRP A 58 -11.77 10.46 1.45
CA TRP A 58 -11.70 11.01 0.09
C TRP A 58 -12.15 10.00 -0.98
N THR A 59 -12.22 8.70 -0.69
CA THR A 59 -12.65 7.65 -1.64
C THR A 59 -14.11 7.82 -2.06
N TRP A 60 -14.93 8.52 -1.26
CA TRP A 60 -16.32 8.82 -1.59
C TRP A 60 -16.49 10.01 -2.53
N LEU A 61 -15.42 10.78 -2.78
CA LEU A 61 -15.50 11.91 -3.69
C LEU A 61 -15.49 11.42 -5.14
N PRO A 62 -16.25 12.05 -6.05
CA PRO A 62 -16.22 11.69 -7.49
C PRO A 62 -14.82 11.74 -8.08
N LEU A 63 -13.96 12.63 -7.56
CA LEU A 63 -12.57 12.76 -7.99
C LEU A 63 -11.75 11.48 -7.76
N ALA A 64 -12.08 10.66 -6.76
CA ALA A 64 -11.38 9.40 -6.49
C ALA A 64 -11.64 8.34 -7.56
N GLN A 65 -12.67 8.50 -8.39
CA GLN A 65 -12.97 7.59 -9.50
C GLN A 65 -12.17 7.94 -10.76
N VAL A 66 -11.56 9.13 -10.81
CA VAL A 66 -10.72 9.55 -11.94
C VAL A 66 -9.38 8.81 -11.86
N PRO A 67 -8.93 8.16 -12.94
CA PRO A 67 -7.60 7.55 -13.01
C PRO A 67 -6.48 8.52 -12.64
N PHE A 68 -5.38 8.00 -12.11
CA PHE A 68 -4.16 8.81 -11.94
C PHE A 68 -3.76 9.43 -13.29
N SER A 69 -3.41 10.71 -13.25
CA SER A 69 -3.05 11.43 -14.46
C SER A 69 -1.65 11.00 -14.97
N PRO A 70 -1.37 11.10 -16.27
CA PRO A 70 -0.04 10.81 -16.81
C PRO A 70 1.06 11.58 -16.09
N GLU A 71 0.82 12.85 -15.76
CA GLU A 71 1.77 13.70 -15.04
C GLU A 71 2.08 13.17 -13.63
N THR A 72 1.07 12.60 -12.95
CA THR A 72 1.26 11.98 -11.63
C THR A 72 2.08 10.70 -11.77
N CYS A 73 1.79 9.87 -12.77
CA CYS A 73 2.51 8.63 -13.03
C CYS A 73 3.98 8.89 -13.40
N GLU A 74 4.24 9.81 -14.32
CA GLU A 74 5.59 10.19 -14.75
C GLU A 74 6.42 10.77 -13.60
N MET A 75 5.78 11.49 -12.68
CA MET A 75 6.45 12.05 -11.50
C MET A 75 6.78 10.98 -10.46
N MET A 76 5.88 10.02 -10.23
CA MET A 76 5.98 9.10 -9.08
C MET A 76 6.63 7.76 -9.39
N LEU A 77 6.41 7.21 -10.58
CA LEU A 77 6.97 5.90 -10.96
C LEU A 77 8.51 5.84 -10.85
N PRO A 78 9.29 6.84 -11.33
CA PRO A 78 10.74 6.78 -11.21
C PRO A 78 11.23 6.71 -9.76
N THR A 79 10.53 7.36 -8.83
CA THR A 79 10.87 7.35 -7.41
C THR A 79 10.47 6.02 -6.74
N LEU A 80 9.30 5.49 -7.08
CA LEU A 80 8.80 4.25 -6.47
C LEU A 80 9.53 3.00 -6.96
N SER A 81 9.95 2.98 -8.23
CA SER A 81 10.69 1.85 -8.81
C SER A 81 12.19 1.85 -8.48
N ASP A 82 12.72 2.92 -7.85
CA ASP A 82 14.11 2.96 -7.36
C ASP A 82 14.23 2.21 -6.03
N PRO A 83 14.97 1.08 -5.96
CA PRO A 83 15.17 0.33 -4.72
C PRO A 83 15.87 1.16 -3.64
N SER A 84 16.70 2.13 -4.05
CA SER A 84 17.46 3.00 -3.15
C SER A 84 16.53 3.93 -2.37
N PHE A 85 15.49 4.44 -3.02
CA PHE A 85 14.49 5.32 -2.39
C PHE A 85 13.83 4.66 -1.16
N VAL A 86 13.39 3.41 -1.28
CA VAL A 86 12.71 2.73 -0.16
C VAL A 86 13.68 2.50 0.99
N HIS A 87 14.94 2.15 0.69
CA HIS A 87 15.97 2.00 1.71
C HIS A 87 16.25 3.32 2.44
N GLU A 88 16.44 4.42 1.70
CA GLU A 88 16.65 5.75 2.28
C GLU A 88 15.46 6.25 3.09
N LEU A 89 14.23 6.00 2.63
CA LEU A 89 13.00 6.32 3.34
C LEU A 89 12.97 5.60 4.70
N GLU A 90 13.25 4.29 4.71
CA GLU A 90 13.32 3.50 5.93
C GLU A 90 14.42 3.99 6.87
N GLU A 91 15.63 4.25 6.37
CA GLU A 91 16.71 4.76 7.22
C GLU A 91 16.34 6.11 7.87
N ASN A 92 15.71 7.00 7.12
CA ASN A 92 15.27 8.29 7.64
C ASN A 92 14.16 8.14 8.68
N LEU A 93 13.16 7.28 8.43
CA LEU A 93 12.11 6.96 9.41
C LEU A 93 12.68 6.30 10.67
N LEU A 94 13.67 5.43 10.53
CA LEU A 94 14.35 4.80 11.66
C LEU A 94 15.06 5.83 12.53
N ARG A 95 15.79 6.78 11.91
CA ARG A 95 16.47 7.86 12.64
C ARG A 95 15.45 8.69 13.42
N LEU A 96 14.34 9.06 12.78
CA LEU A 96 13.27 9.84 13.41
C LEU A 96 12.59 9.07 14.57
N PHE A 97 12.17 7.83 14.35
CA PHE A 97 11.41 7.08 15.36
C PHE A 97 12.26 6.70 16.57
N LYS A 98 13.59 6.56 16.40
CA LYS A 98 14.54 6.33 17.51
C LYS A 98 14.64 7.49 18.49
N GLU A 99 14.17 8.68 18.14
CA GLU A 99 14.13 9.82 19.07
C GLU A 99 13.11 9.59 20.20
N ASP A 100 12.11 8.73 19.98
CA ASP A 100 11.15 8.36 21.01
C ASP A 100 11.76 7.39 22.04
N LYS A 101 11.54 7.67 23.33
CA LYS A 101 12.06 6.84 24.43
C LYS A 101 11.42 5.45 24.49
N GLY A 102 10.21 5.31 23.96
CA GLY A 102 9.46 4.07 23.85
C GLY A 102 9.67 3.34 22.52
N PHE A 103 10.66 3.74 21.72
CA PHE A 103 10.95 3.09 20.44
C PHE A 103 11.16 1.59 20.61
N ASP A 104 10.34 0.81 19.91
CA ASP A 104 10.44 -0.64 19.81
C ASP A 104 10.80 -1.05 18.39
N ARG A 105 11.93 -1.77 18.24
CA ARG A 105 12.44 -2.18 16.92
C ARG A 105 11.48 -3.11 16.21
N THR A 106 10.81 -4.00 16.93
CA THR A 106 9.86 -4.95 16.33
C THR A 106 8.63 -4.23 15.77
N THR A 107 8.10 -3.24 16.50
CA THR A 107 7.00 -2.38 16.04
C THR A 107 7.40 -1.58 14.82
N TYR A 108 8.61 -1.01 14.81
CA TYR A 108 9.17 -0.32 13.65
C TYR A 108 9.22 -1.21 12.40
N GLU A 109 9.76 -2.43 12.51
CA GLU A 109 9.83 -3.35 11.37
C GLU A 109 8.44 -3.71 10.85
N ASN A 110 7.49 -3.92 11.76
CA ASN A 110 6.08 -4.16 11.41
C ASN A 110 5.46 -2.96 10.68
N GLN A 111 5.77 -1.72 11.08
CA GLN A 111 5.35 -0.51 10.37
C GLN A 111 5.95 -0.46 8.96
N MET A 112 7.25 -0.71 8.82
CA MET A 112 7.90 -0.70 7.50
C MET A 112 7.33 -1.79 6.60
N SER A 113 6.97 -2.95 7.14
CA SER A 113 6.30 -4.00 6.37
C SER A 113 4.94 -3.58 5.81
N VAL A 114 4.21 -2.71 6.51
CA VAL A 114 2.98 -2.11 5.97
C VAL A 114 3.30 -1.07 4.90
N ILE A 115 4.26 -0.17 5.15
CA ILE A 115 4.67 0.87 4.19
C ILE A 115 5.11 0.26 2.86
N ARG A 116 6.00 -0.74 2.88
CA ARG A 116 6.47 -1.44 1.68
C ARG A 116 5.32 -2.05 0.88
N GLY A 117 4.36 -2.68 1.56
CA GLY A 117 3.16 -3.23 0.91
C GLY A 117 2.26 -2.16 0.29
N GLN A 118 2.15 -0.98 0.93
CA GLN A 118 1.42 0.17 0.37
C GLN A 118 2.15 0.76 -0.84
N LEU A 119 3.48 0.88 -0.79
CA LEU A 119 4.30 1.34 -1.91
C LEU A 119 4.16 0.42 -3.13
N LEU A 120 4.21 -0.91 -2.92
CA LEU A 120 3.97 -1.88 -4.00
C LEU A 120 2.59 -1.68 -4.63
N ASN A 121 1.53 -1.58 -3.82
CA ASN A 121 0.18 -1.39 -4.34
C ASN A 121 0.04 -0.08 -5.11
N LEU A 122 0.70 0.99 -4.64
CA LEU A 122 0.72 2.28 -5.33
C LEU A 122 1.46 2.19 -6.67
N GLU A 123 2.67 1.62 -6.70
CA GLU A 123 3.45 1.41 -7.93
C GLU A 123 2.64 0.62 -8.96
N LYS A 124 2.00 -0.48 -8.52
CA LYS A 124 1.11 -1.28 -9.37
C LYS A 124 -0.07 -0.46 -9.90
N ALA A 125 -0.72 0.31 -9.05
CA ALA A 125 -1.87 1.12 -9.45
C ALA A 125 -1.49 2.21 -10.48
N LEU A 126 -0.30 2.81 -10.34
CA LEU A 126 0.21 3.81 -11.28
C LEU A 126 0.58 3.17 -12.63
N HIS A 127 1.26 2.02 -12.63
CA HIS A 127 1.56 1.29 -13.86
C HIS A 127 0.31 0.86 -14.62
N GLN A 128 -0.74 0.47 -13.91
CA GLN A 128 -2.00 0.00 -14.49
C GLN A 128 -3.00 1.15 -14.80
N GLY A 129 -2.64 2.40 -14.52
CA GLY A 129 -3.52 3.55 -14.74
C GLY A 129 -4.83 3.48 -13.94
N LEU A 130 -4.77 2.94 -12.72
CA LEU A 130 -5.94 2.82 -11.85
C LEU A 130 -6.35 4.19 -11.28
N SER A 131 -7.57 4.29 -10.75
CA SER A 131 -8.00 5.43 -9.94
C SER A 131 -7.64 5.28 -8.46
N PRO A 132 -7.59 6.37 -7.68
CA PRO A 132 -7.42 6.31 -6.22
C PRO A 132 -8.44 5.37 -5.55
N PHE A 133 -9.68 5.35 -6.04
CA PHE A 133 -10.70 4.42 -5.57
C PHE A 133 -10.32 2.96 -5.84
N GLN A 134 -9.83 2.64 -7.04
CA GLN A 134 -9.39 1.28 -7.36
C GLN A 134 -8.14 0.87 -6.58
N LEU A 135 -7.20 1.79 -6.34
CA LEU A 135 -6.02 1.55 -5.50
C LEU A 135 -6.41 1.08 -4.10
N VAL A 136 -7.35 1.76 -3.43
CA VAL A 136 -7.80 1.34 -2.10
C VAL A 136 -8.53 -0.01 -2.13
N GLN A 137 -9.02 -0.45 -3.30
CA GLN A 137 -9.60 -1.78 -3.46
C GLN A 137 -8.54 -2.89 -3.64
N LEU A 138 -7.25 -2.59 -3.80
CA LEU A 138 -6.21 -3.61 -3.93
C LEU A 138 -5.97 -4.38 -2.60
N PRO A 139 -5.78 -5.71 -2.62
CA PRO A 139 -5.49 -6.51 -1.44
C PRO A 139 -4.30 -5.99 -0.61
N ALA A 140 -4.36 -6.16 0.71
CA ALA A 140 -3.39 -5.59 1.64
C ALA A 140 -2.20 -6.50 1.59
N VAL A 141 -1.10 -5.94 1.13
CA VAL A 141 0.17 -6.64 1.14
C VAL A 141 0.96 -6.18 2.37
N ARG A 142 1.68 -7.13 2.96
CA ARG A 142 2.79 -6.83 3.88
C ARG A 142 4.04 -7.43 3.28
N MET A 143 5.14 -6.70 3.44
CA MET A 143 6.44 -7.09 2.93
C MET A 143 7.45 -7.16 4.05
N GLU A 144 7.95 -8.36 4.32
CA GLU A 144 8.99 -8.56 5.31
C GLU A 144 10.35 -8.62 4.63
N ARG A 145 11.36 -8.09 5.30
CA ARG A 145 12.74 -8.18 4.83
C ARG A 145 13.19 -9.63 4.96
N ASN A 146 13.80 -10.19 3.92
CA ASN A 146 14.28 -11.56 3.97
C ASN A 146 15.50 -11.66 4.91
N PRO A 147 15.44 -12.39 6.04
CA PRO A 147 16.57 -12.49 6.98
C PRO A 147 17.80 -13.16 6.36
N ALA A 148 17.61 -14.03 5.36
CA ALA A 148 18.72 -14.68 4.65
C ALA A 148 19.56 -13.69 3.81
N MET A 149 18.99 -12.52 3.49
CA MET A 149 19.67 -11.45 2.76
C MET A 149 20.43 -10.46 3.65
N GLU A 150 20.26 -10.48 4.99
CA GLU A 150 21.11 -9.67 5.90
C GLU A 150 22.53 -10.25 6.03
N THR A 151 22.67 -11.56 5.90
CA THR A 151 23.97 -12.25 6.03
C THR A 151 24.73 -12.40 4.71
N SER A 152 24.12 -12.09 3.57
CA SER A 152 24.74 -12.23 2.26
C SER A 152 25.07 -10.86 1.66
N HIS A 153 26.32 -10.68 1.24
CA HIS A 153 26.79 -9.51 0.48
C HIS A 153 26.15 -9.51 -0.93
N LEU A 154 24.85 -9.26 -1.02
CA LEU A 154 24.22 -9.01 -2.31
C LEU A 154 24.66 -7.64 -2.85
N PRO A 155 24.85 -7.50 -4.17
CA PRO A 155 25.12 -6.22 -4.79
C PRO A 155 23.95 -5.25 -4.50
N SER A 156 24.28 -3.98 -4.28
CA SER A 156 23.34 -2.88 -3.95
C SER A 156 22.21 -2.65 -4.97
N PHE A 157 22.14 -3.46 -6.04
CA PHE A 157 21.24 -3.31 -7.19
C PHE A 157 20.20 -4.43 -7.29
N SER A 158 20.03 -5.26 -6.27
CA SER A 158 18.97 -6.29 -6.28
C SER A 158 17.58 -5.64 -6.39
N PRO A 159 16.71 -6.12 -7.31
CA PRO A 159 15.34 -5.63 -7.45
C PRO A 159 14.57 -5.63 -6.12
N PHE A 160 13.76 -4.59 -5.91
CA PHE A 160 12.96 -4.41 -4.69
C PHE A 160 12.19 -5.69 -4.29
N GLN A 161 11.56 -6.37 -5.26
CA GLN A 161 10.78 -7.58 -5.01
C GLN A 161 11.62 -8.81 -4.61
N GLU A 162 12.92 -8.85 -4.90
CA GLU A 162 13.81 -9.94 -4.48
C GLU A 162 14.25 -9.79 -3.02
N VAL A 163 14.29 -8.55 -2.51
CA VAL A 163 14.71 -8.22 -1.14
C VAL A 163 13.61 -8.49 -0.10
N TYR A 164 12.35 -8.45 -0.55
CA TYR A 164 11.18 -8.52 0.32
C TYR A 164 10.30 -9.73 0.00
N THR A 165 9.87 -10.44 1.04
CA THR A 165 8.90 -11.54 0.89
C THR A 165 7.48 -11.01 1.04
N GLN A 166 6.63 -11.30 0.06
CA GLN A 166 5.21 -10.98 0.09
C GLN A 166 4.44 -11.98 0.95
N ASN A 167 3.84 -11.52 2.04
CA ASN A 167 2.95 -12.33 2.87
C ASN A 167 1.49 -11.96 2.58
N PHE A 168 0.80 -12.80 1.80
CA PHE A 168 -0.65 -12.71 1.64
C PHE A 168 -1.35 -13.28 2.87
N ARG A 169 -1.82 -12.43 3.77
CA ARG A 169 -2.67 -12.89 4.87
C ARG A 169 -4.06 -13.17 4.32
N ARG A 170 -4.33 -14.44 3.98
CA ARG A 170 -5.70 -14.95 3.77
C ARG A 170 -6.46 -14.84 5.09
N GLN A 171 -7.03 -13.68 5.39
CA GLN A 171 -8.07 -13.62 6.41
C GLN A 171 -9.34 -14.21 5.80
N LYS A 172 -9.81 -15.31 6.40
CA LYS A 172 -11.19 -15.75 6.21
C LYS A 172 -12.09 -14.61 6.72
N PRO A 173 -13.15 -14.22 5.99
CA PRO A 173 -14.11 -13.27 6.54
C PRO A 173 -14.61 -13.82 7.88
N PHE A 174 -14.57 -13.00 8.92
CA PHE A 174 -15.00 -13.37 10.28
C PHE A 174 -16.51 -13.70 10.33
N PHE A 175 -17.27 -13.32 9.30
CA PHE A 175 -18.64 -13.75 9.06
C PHE A 175 -18.74 -14.52 7.74
N SER A 176 -18.60 -15.84 7.79
CA SER A 176 -19.27 -16.72 6.82
C SER A 176 -20.71 -16.89 7.31
N TRP A 177 -21.65 -16.18 6.71
CA TRP A 177 -23.06 -16.56 6.84
C TRP A 177 -23.32 -17.74 5.91
N TRP A 178 -23.63 -18.88 6.55
CA TRP A 178 -23.99 -20.22 6.07
C TRP A 178 -22.92 -21.03 5.34
#